data_AF-X6N4N9-F1
#
_entry.id   AF-X6N4N9-F1
#
_cell.length_a   1.000
_cell.length_b   1.000
_cell.length_c   1.000
_cell.angle_alpha   90.00
_cell.angle_beta   90.00
_cell.angle_gamma   90.00
#
_symmetry.space_group_name_H-M   'P 1'
#
loop_
_entity.id
_entity.type
_entity.pdbx_description
1 polymer ?
#
loop_
_entity_poly.entity_id
_entity_poly.type
_entity_poly.pdbx_seq_one_letter_code
_entity_poly.pdbx_strand_id
1 'polypeptide(L)'
;KKGPLMNRFLFVCLDRFWTDLKTYNMTFRRLLSDRIGALINVLVVVFGMLFIAHIVGCGWYALGKRSGHYSWIDAKNYGRKPTKFMYIVSLYWAVVTLSTTGFGDITPQNEKETAFSTLVVFIGTCIFAYLIGQTGAFVSSINRSTAQMNERLNEAYVMLCYVYIICIFY
;
A
#
# COMPACT_ATOMS: atom_id res chain seq x y z
N LYS A 1 -23.09 2.20 27.71
CA LYS A 1 -22.12 1.12 28.03
C LYS A 1 -21.49 0.57 26.74
N LYS A 2 -20.44 1.19 26.20
CA LYS A 2 -19.63 0.65 25.08
C LYS A 2 -18.19 1.15 25.24
N GLY A 3 -17.22 0.24 25.25
CA GLY A 3 -15.77 0.48 25.42
C GLY A 3 -15.24 -0.35 26.60
N PRO A 4 -14.39 -1.38 26.37
CA PRO A 4 -13.02 -1.24 25.87
C PRO A 4 -12.54 -2.29 24.84
N LEU A 5 -13.42 -3.17 24.33
CA LEU A 5 -13.03 -4.34 23.54
C LEU A 5 -12.55 -4.04 22.10
N MET A 6 -13.04 -2.95 21.48
CA MET A 6 -12.74 -2.65 20.07
C MET A 6 -11.28 -2.22 19.84
N ASN A 7 -10.64 -1.60 20.84
CA ASN A 7 -9.24 -1.15 20.75
C ASN A 7 -8.24 -2.31 20.85
N ARG A 8 -8.56 -3.37 21.59
CA ARG A 8 -7.66 -4.53 21.72
C ARG A 8 -7.63 -5.39 20.46
N PHE A 9 -8.77 -5.55 19.78
CA PHE A 9 -8.83 -6.31 18.53
C PHE A 9 -8.13 -5.61 17.37
N LEU A 10 -8.28 -4.29 17.25
CA LEU A 10 -7.66 -3.52 16.16
C LEU A 10 -6.12 -3.50 16.30
N PHE A 11 -5.60 -3.30 17.52
CA PHE A 11 -4.16 -3.34 17.78
C PHE A 11 -3.56 -4.72 17.56
N VAL A 12 -4.22 -5.79 18.02
CA VAL A 12 -3.73 -7.16 17.81
C VAL A 12 -3.76 -7.56 16.34
N CYS A 13 -4.76 -7.12 15.57
CA CYS A 13 -4.86 -7.43 14.15
C CYS A 13 -3.82 -6.65 13.32
N LEU A 14 -3.56 -5.37 13.65
CA LEU A 14 -2.52 -4.56 13.02
C LEU A 14 -1.11 -5.07 13.33
N ASP A 15 -0.84 -5.43 14.58
CA ASP A 15 0.48 -5.89 15.01
C ASP A 15 0.81 -7.28 14.45
N ARG A 16 -0.20 -8.17 14.37
CA ARG A 16 -0.07 -9.51 13.78
C ARG A 16 0.07 -9.47 12.26
N PHE A 17 -0.70 -8.63 11.58
CA PHE A 17 -0.54 -8.40 10.14
C PHE A 17 0.85 -7.84 9.81
N TRP A 18 1.38 -6.93 10.61
CA TRP A 18 2.70 -6.32 10.42
C TRP A 18 3.86 -7.29 10.70
N THR A 19 3.73 -8.14 11.73
CA THR A 19 4.71 -9.18 12.05
C THR A 19 4.70 -10.33 11.05
N ASP A 20 3.53 -10.72 10.53
CA ASP A 20 3.41 -11.72 9.46
C ASP A 20 4.01 -11.20 8.14
N LEU A 21 3.80 -9.91 7.82
CA LEU A 21 4.45 -9.23 6.69
C LEU A 21 5.97 -9.21 6.80
N LYS A 22 6.51 -8.90 7.99
CA LYS A 22 7.97 -8.91 8.24
C LYS A 22 8.57 -10.31 8.16
N THR A 23 7.86 -11.31 8.67
CA THR A 23 8.32 -12.71 8.71
C THR A 23 8.29 -13.36 7.33
N TYR A 24 7.28 -13.05 6.52
CA TYR A 24 7.23 -13.45 5.11
C TYR A 24 8.37 -12.82 4.29
N ASN A 25 8.65 -11.53 4.49
CA ASN A 25 9.66 -10.78 3.74
C ASN A 25 11.11 -11.27 3.97
N MET A 26 11.43 -11.84 5.14
CA MET A 26 12.79 -12.35 5.42
C MET A 26 13.02 -13.80 4.97
N THR A 27 12.04 -14.69 5.10
CA THR A 27 12.22 -16.12 4.80
C THR A 27 11.92 -16.48 3.34
N PHE A 28 10.94 -15.81 2.72
CA PHE A 28 10.48 -16.12 1.36
C PHE A 28 11.42 -15.57 0.27
N ARG A 29 12.19 -14.52 0.58
CA ARG A 29 13.14 -13.84 -0.33
C ARG A 29 14.32 -14.70 -0.76
N ARG A 30 14.57 -15.83 -0.11
CA ARG A 30 15.66 -16.76 -0.44
C ARG A 30 15.27 -17.87 -1.43
N LEU A 31 13.97 -18.08 -1.69
CA LEU A 31 13.49 -19.30 -2.36
C LEU A 31 12.90 -19.08 -3.75
N LEU A 32 12.59 -17.84 -4.16
CA LEU A 32 12.00 -17.54 -5.47
C LEU A 32 12.76 -16.41 -6.18
N SER A 33 12.85 -16.51 -7.50
CA SER A 33 13.48 -15.51 -8.39
C SER A 33 13.06 -14.07 -8.03
N ASP A 34 14.00 -13.12 -8.10
CA ASP A 34 13.78 -11.70 -7.77
C ASP A 34 12.49 -11.12 -8.42
N ARG A 35 12.15 -11.58 -9.63
CA ARG A 35 10.93 -11.21 -10.37
C ARG A 35 9.63 -11.56 -9.62
N ILE A 36 9.60 -12.72 -8.95
CA ILE A 36 8.43 -13.22 -8.22
C ILE A 36 8.27 -12.46 -6.90
N GLY A 37 9.39 -12.08 -6.25
CA GLY A 37 9.37 -11.21 -5.07
C GLY A 37 8.76 -9.84 -5.33
N ALA A 38 9.04 -9.25 -6.51
CA ALA A 38 8.42 -7.98 -6.94
C ALA A 38 6.89 -8.08 -6.96
N LEU A 39 6.39 -9.10 -7.66
CA LEU A 39 4.97 -9.33 -7.86
C LEU A 39 4.27 -9.55 -6.53
N ILE A 40 4.86 -10.34 -5.64
CA ILE A 40 4.28 -10.61 -4.33
C ILE A 40 4.24 -9.35 -3.47
N ASN A 41 5.28 -8.52 -3.47
CA ASN A 41 5.26 -7.25 -2.74
C ASN A 41 4.15 -6.32 -3.26
N VAL A 42 4.01 -6.18 -4.58
CA VAL A 42 2.93 -5.39 -5.18
C VAL A 42 1.57 -5.93 -4.77
N LEU A 43 1.37 -7.25 -4.84
CA LEU A 43 0.10 -7.88 -4.45
C LEU A 43 -0.21 -7.66 -2.97
N VAL A 44 0.75 -7.88 -2.08
CA VAL A 44 0.58 -7.67 -0.64
C VAL A 44 0.21 -6.22 -0.34
N VAL A 45 0.82 -5.26 -1.04
CA VAL A 45 0.50 -3.84 -0.93
C VAL A 45 -0.92 -3.54 -1.40
N VAL A 46 -1.32 -4.08 -2.55
CA VAL A 46 -2.68 -3.89 -3.10
C VAL A 46 -3.73 -4.49 -2.15
N PHE A 47 -3.53 -5.72 -1.68
CA PHE A 47 -4.43 -6.36 -0.72
C PHE A 47 -4.47 -5.63 0.62
N GLY A 48 -3.32 -5.16 1.12
CA GLY A 48 -3.24 -4.34 2.33
C GLY A 48 -4.00 -3.02 2.18
N MET A 49 -3.85 -2.35 1.04
CA MET A 49 -4.58 -1.10 0.74
C MET A 49 -6.09 -1.32 0.68
N LEU A 50 -6.55 -2.40 0.04
CA LEU A 50 -7.97 -2.76 -0.02
C LEU A 50 -8.55 -3.07 1.37
N PHE A 51 -7.78 -3.75 2.22
CA PHE A 51 -8.19 -4.03 3.60
C PHE A 51 -8.34 -2.74 4.42
N ILE A 52 -7.38 -1.82 4.32
CA ILE A 52 -7.46 -0.50 4.98
C ILE A 52 -8.63 0.30 4.41
N ALA A 53 -8.83 0.29 3.10
CA ALA A 53 -9.97 0.96 2.45
C ALA A 53 -11.32 0.43 2.93
N HIS A 54 -11.45 -0.88 3.18
CA HIS A 54 -12.64 -1.46 3.77
C HIS A 54 -12.91 -0.91 5.18
N ILE A 55 -11.89 -0.84 6.04
CA ILE A 55 -12.01 -0.30 7.41
C ILE A 55 -12.41 1.17 7.36
N VAL A 56 -11.70 1.98 6.55
CA VAL A 56 -11.95 3.41 6.38
C VAL A 56 -13.33 3.66 5.79
N GLY A 57 -13.73 2.91 4.76
CA GLY A 57 -15.04 3.03 4.12
C GLY A 57 -16.19 2.66 5.07
N CYS A 58 -16.03 1.61 5.87
CA CYS A 58 -16.99 1.29 6.94
C CYS A 58 -17.08 2.42 7.98
N GLY A 59 -15.94 3.01 8.36
CA GLY A 59 -15.88 4.18 9.24
C GLY A 59 -16.60 5.39 8.66
N TRP A 60 -16.37 5.69 7.39
CA TRP A 60 -17.00 6.79 6.66
C TRP A 60 -18.52 6.68 6.59
N TYR A 61 -19.03 5.48 6.28
CA TYR A 61 -20.46 5.20 6.31
C TYR A 61 -21.06 5.31 7.71
N ALA A 62 -20.39 4.75 8.71
CA ALA A 62 -20.85 4.81 10.10
C ALA A 62 -20.92 6.26 10.61
N LEU A 63 -19.99 7.12 10.18
CA LEU A 63 -19.97 8.53 10.55
C LEU A 63 -21.14 9.29 9.94
N GLY A 64 -21.34 9.18 8.61
CA GLY A 64 -22.45 9.84 7.93
C GLY A 64 -23.81 9.40 8.48
N LYS A 65 -23.99 8.10 8.75
CA LYS A 65 -25.23 7.58 9.35
C LYS A 65 -25.46 8.06 10.78
N ARG A 66 -24.40 8.31 11.56
CA ARG A 66 -24.49 8.80 12.94
C ARG A 66 -24.80 10.29 13.03
N SER A 67 -24.41 11.09 12.03
CA SER A 67 -24.75 12.51 11.98
C SER A 67 -26.25 12.72 11.85
N GLY A 68 -26.96 11.83 11.14
CA GLY A 68 -28.42 11.84 10.99
C GLY A 68 -28.93 12.89 10.01
N HIS A 69 -28.35 14.09 10.04
CA HIS A 69 -28.54 15.19 9.09
C HIS A 69 -27.22 15.93 8.87
N TYR A 70 -27.13 16.71 7.78
CA TYR A 70 -25.93 17.48 7.41
C TYR A 70 -24.68 16.60 7.27
N SER A 71 -24.83 15.47 6.58
CA SER A 71 -23.76 14.52 6.27
C SER A 71 -23.48 14.42 4.78
N TRP A 72 -22.37 13.78 4.41
CA TRP A 72 -22.08 13.43 3.01
C TRP A 72 -23.19 12.59 2.35
N ILE A 73 -23.95 11.81 3.14
CA ILE A 73 -25.09 11.02 2.67
C ILE A 73 -26.23 11.95 2.25
N ASP A 74 -26.48 13.01 3.02
CA ASP A 74 -27.57 13.96 2.77
C ASP A 74 -27.24 14.90 1.61
N ALA A 75 -25.98 15.36 1.51
CA ALA A 75 -25.53 16.24 0.43
C ALA A 75 -25.75 15.64 -0.98
N LYS A 76 -25.76 14.31 -1.10
CA LYS A 76 -26.04 13.59 -2.36
C LYS A 76 -27.42 12.97 -2.43
N ASN A 77 -28.30 13.25 -1.47
CA ASN A 77 -29.63 12.65 -1.35
C ASN A 77 -29.60 11.11 -1.35
N TYR A 78 -28.58 10.53 -0.73
CA TYR A 78 -28.40 9.08 -0.69
C TYR A 78 -29.24 8.40 0.40
N GLY A 79 -29.88 9.13 1.32
CA GLY A 79 -30.57 8.56 2.49
C GLY A 79 -31.58 7.42 2.23
N ARG A 80 -32.11 7.29 0.99
CA ARG A 80 -33.04 6.21 0.58
C ARG A 80 -32.39 5.10 -0.26
N LYS A 81 -31.10 5.19 -0.56
CA LYS A 81 -30.38 4.20 -1.37
C LYS A 81 -30.13 2.91 -0.56
N PRO A 82 -30.10 1.75 -1.21
CA PRO A 82 -29.88 0.48 -0.52
C PRO A 82 -28.48 0.41 0.11
N THR A 83 -28.35 -0.34 1.20
CA THR A 83 -27.08 -0.48 1.95
C THR A 83 -25.90 -0.95 1.08
N LYS A 84 -26.15 -1.81 0.08
CA LYS A 84 -25.11 -2.25 -0.86
C LYS A 84 -24.53 -1.08 -1.66
N PHE A 85 -25.39 -0.16 -2.11
CA PHE A 85 -24.95 1.04 -2.82
C PHE A 85 -24.10 1.92 -1.89
N MET A 86 -24.54 2.12 -0.64
CA MET A 86 -23.78 2.89 0.35
C MET A 86 -22.40 2.29 0.64
N TYR A 87 -22.31 0.97 0.75
CA TYR A 87 -21.05 0.27 0.93
C TYR A 87 -20.10 0.53 -0.24
N ILE A 88 -20.58 0.36 -1.48
CA ILE A 88 -19.77 0.59 -2.69
C ILE A 88 -19.28 2.04 -2.75
N VAL A 89 -20.17 3.01 -2.50
CA VAL A 89 -19.83 4.44 -2.52
C VAL A 89 -18.83 4.80 -1.41
N SER A 90 -18.98 4.24 -0.21
CA SER A 90 -18.06 4.52 0.90
C SER A 90 -16.69 3.87 0.68
N LEU A 91 -16.66 2.67 0.10
CA LEU A 91 -15.42 2.02 -0.30
C LEU A 91 -14.73 2.78 -1.43
N TYR A 92 -15.48 3.26 -2.42
CA TYR A 92 -14.98 4.13 -3.48
C TYR A 92 -14.32 5.39 -2.91
N TRP A 93 -15.00 6.10 -2.00
CA TRP A 93 -14.42 7.28 -1.34
C TRP A 93 -13.12 6.95 -0.60
N ALA A 94 -13.09 5.83 0.13
CA ALA A 94 -11.91 5.38 0.85
C ALA A 94 -10.74 5.06 -0.09
N VAL A 95 -11.00 4.34 -1.19
CA VAL A 95 -9.98 4.00 -2.19
C VAL A 95 -9.43 5.27 -2.84
N VAL A 96 -10.29 6.17 -3.33
CA VAL A 96 -9.89 7.43 -3.98
C VAL A 96 -9.08 8.33 -3.05
N THR A 97 -9.41 8.33 -1.76
CA THR A 97 -8.69 9.12 -0.75
C THR A 97 -7.33 8.48 -0.42
N LEU A 98 -7.29 7.17 -0.19
CA LEU A 98 -6.05 6.44 0.13
C LEU A 98 -5.10 6.36 -1.08
N SER A 99 -5.62 6.36 -2.30
CA SER A 99 -4.85 6.44 -3.54
C SER A 99 -4.40 7.86 -3.86
N THR A 100 -4.73 8.84 -3.01
CA THR A 100 -4.42 10.27 -3.17
C THR A 100 -4.98 10.90 -4.44
N THR A 101 -5.94 10.25 -5.10
CA THR A 101 -6.55 10.74 -6.34
C THR A 101 -7.50 11.89 -6.07
N GLY A 102 -8.35 11.76 -5.04
CA GLY A 102 -9.15 12.88 -4.52
C GLY A 102 -10.04 13.59 -5.54
N PHE A 103 -10.93 12.87 -6.23
CA PHE A 103 -11.83 13.47 -7.24
C PHE A 103 -12.72 14.61 -6.73
N GLY A 104 -12.97 14.69 -5.41
CA GLY A 104 -13.74 15.77 -4.78
C GLY A 104 -15.25 15.68 -5.01
N ASP A 105 -15.74 14.56 -5.53
CA ASP A 105 -17.16 14.31 -5.77
C ASP A 105 -17.95 14.01 -4.48
N ILE A 106 -17.28 13.43 -3.48
CA ILE A 106 -17.80 13.18 -2.13
C ILE A 106 -16.91 13.92 -1.13
N THR A 107 -17.50 14.87 -0.42
CA THR A 107 -16.81 15.75 0.53
C THR A 107 -17.45 15.70 1.91
N PRO A 108 -16.68 15.92 2.98
CA PRO A 108 -17.22 16.05 4.33
C PRO A 108 -18.15 17.26 4.43
N GLN A 109 -19.24 17.12 5.18
CA GLN A 109 -20.27 18.17 5.34
C GLN A 109 -20.35 18.73 6.77
N ASN A 110 -19.64 18.09 7.72
CA ASN A 110 -19.62 18.49 9.12
C ASN A 110 -18.21 18.32 9.71
N GLU A 111 -17.98 18.95 10.86
CA GLU A 111 -16.66 18.97 11.53
C GLU A 111 -16.11 17.57 11.81
N LYS A 112 -16.98 16.62 12.16
CA LYS A 112 -16.57 15.24 12.47
C LYS A 112 -16.10 14.50 11.22
N GLU A 113 -16.83 14.65 10.13
CA GLU A 113 -16.45 14.12 8.82
C GLU A 113 -15.14 14.76 8.35
N THR A 114 -15.00 16.08 8.48
CA THR A 114 -13.77 16.79 8.11
C THR A 114 -12.58 16.27 8.91
N ALA A 115 -12.67 16.19 10.23
CA ALA A 115 -11.59 15.68 11.07
C ALA A 115 -11.21 14.22 10.71
N PHE A 116 -12.21 13.37 10.45
CA PHE A 116 -11.97 12.00 10.02
C PHE A 116 -11.28 11.95 8.65
N SER A 117 -11.76 12.71 7.66
CA SER A 117 -11.15 12.80 6.33
C SER A 117 -9.71 13.29 6.41
N THR A 118 -9.41 14.30 7.22
CA THR A 118 -8.03 14.79 7.42
C THR A 118 -7.10 13.70 7.97
N LEU A 119 -7.55 12.93 8.97
CA LEU A 119 -6.77 11.81 9.51
C LEU A 119 -6.53 10.72 8.47
N VAL A 120 -7.55 10.37 7.68
CA VAL A 120 -7.45 9.36 6.62
C VAL A 120 -6.47 9.80 5.53
N VAL A 121 -6.51 11.08 5.11
CA VAL A 121 -5.56 11.62 4.14
C VAL A 121 -4.13 11.52 4.66
N PHE A 122 -3.88 11.92 5.92
CA PHE A 122 -2.54 11.84 6.51
C PHE A 122 -2.01 10.39 6.54
N ILE A 123 -2.84 9.45 6.99
CA ILE A 123 -2.51 8.02 7.00
C ILE A 123 -2.25 7.51 5.57
N GLY A 124 -3.11 7.87 4.62
CA GLY A 124 -2.97 7.50 3.22
C GLY A 124 -1.66 7.99 2.61
N THR A 125 -1.28 9.24 2.87
CA THR A 125 -0.02 9.82 2.40
C THR A 125 1.19 9.09 3.00
N CYS A 126 1.17 8.77 4.31
CA CYS A 126 2.26 8.02 4.95
C CYS A 126 2.41 6.62 4.36
N ILE A 127 1.29 5.91 4.13
CA ILE A 127 1.30 4.60 3.49
C ILE A 127 1.88 4.72 2.07
N PHE A 128 1.36 5.65 1.26
CA PHE A 128 1.79 5.83 -0.12
C PHE A 128 3.30 6.15 -0.23
N ALA A 129 3.83 7.01 0.65
CA ALA A 129 5.26 7.32 0.71
C ALA A 129 6.09 6.07 1.05
N TYR A 130 5.64 5.25 2.01
CA TYR A 130 6.30 3.99 2.35
C TYR A 130 6.33 3.02 1.17
N LEU A 131 5.24 2.93 0.40
CA LEU A 131 5.16 2.06 -0.78
C LEU A 131 6.20 2.44 -1.84
N ILE A 132 6.29 3.73 -2.16
CA ILE A 132 7.30 4.23 -3.11
C ILE A 132 8.71 3.90 -2.63
N GLY A 133 8.99 4.09 -1.34
CA GLY A 133 10.29 3.77 -0.74
C GLY A 133 10.65 2.29 -0.90
N GLN A 134 9.70 1.39 -0.64
CA GLN A 134 9.92 -0.05 -0.79
C GLN A 134 10.14 -0.47 -2.24
N THR A 135 9.36 0.09 -3.18
CA THR A 135 9.56 -0.17 -4.61
C THR A 135 10.92 0.33 -5.08
N GLY A 136 11.36 1.51 -4.65
CA GLY A 136 12.69 2.05 -4.99
C GLY A 136 13.83 1.17 -4.48
N ALA A 137 13.75 0.72 -3.22
CA ALA A 137 14.74 -0.19 -2.64
C ALA A 137 14.79 -1.54 -3.37
N PHE A 138 13.62 -2.05 -3.78
CA PHE A 138 13.51 -3.29 -4.55
C PHE A 138 14.14 -3.16 -5.94
N VAL A 139 13.81 -2.10 -6.70
CA VAL A 139 14.40 -1.84 -8.03
C VAL A 139 15.91 -1.65 -7.94
N SER A 140 16.37 -0.91 -6.94
CA SER A 140 17.82 -0.76 -6.66
C SER A 140 18.49 -2.11 -6.43
N SER A 141 17.84 -3.04 -5.70
CA SER A 141 18.38 -4.38 -5.47
C SER A 141 18.51 -5.22 -6.74
N ILE A 142 17.56 -5.12 -7.68
CA ILE A 142 17.65 -5.77 -8.99
C ILE A 142 18.82 -5.18 -9.79
N ASN A 143 18.90 -3.85 -9.87
CA ASN A 143 19.93 -3.18 -10.65
C ASN A 143 21.34 -3.51 -10.12
N ARG A 144 21.50 -3.61 -8.79
CA ARG A 144 22.77 -4.02 -8.17
C ARG A 144 23.17 -5.45 -8.55
N SER A 145 22.22 -6.38 -8.60
CA SER A 145 22.47 -7.78 -9.02
C SER A 145 22.95 -7.84 -10.48
N THR A 146 22.27 -7.11 -11.38
CA THR A 146 22.67 -7.02 -12.79
C THR A 146 24.01 -6.33 -12.98
N ALA A 147 24.28 -5.24 -12.25
CA ALA A 147 25.55 -4.54 -12.32
C ALA A 147 26.73 -5.43 -11.89
N GLN A 148 26.58 -6.18 -10.80
CA GLN A 148 27.60 -7.14 -10.33
C GLN A 148 27.86 -8.26 -11.36
N MET A 149 26.81 -8.73 -12.05
CA MET A 149 26.98 -9.71 -13.12
C MET A 149 27.79 -9.13 -14.29
N ASN A 150 27.49 -7.90 -14.70
CA ASN A 150 28.20 -7.22 -15.78
C ASN A 150 29.66 -6.91 -15.41
N GLU A 151 29.95 -6.52 -14.17
CA GLU A 151 31.31 -6.31 -13.67
C GLU A 151 32.15 -7.60 -13.78
N ARG A 152 31.61 -8.74 -13.33
CA ARG A 152 32.29 -10.04 -13.43
C ARG A 152 32.56 -10.47 -14.87
N LEU A 153 31.60 -10.24 -15.77
CA LEU A 153 31.80 -10.49 -17.20
C LEU A 153 32.91 -9.60 -17.75
N ASN A 154 32.92 -8.32 -17.42
CA ASN A 154 33.94 -7.38 -17.87
C ASN A 154 35.34 -7.76 -17.36
N GLU A 155 35.47 -8.16 -16.08
CA GLU A 155 36.72 -8.68 -15.53
C GLU A 155 37.22 -9.92 -16.30
N ALA A 156 36.34 -10.86 -16.61
CA ALA A 156 36.67 -12.04 -17.41
C ALA A 156 37.08 -11.67 -18.85
N TYR A 157 36.37 -10.76 -19.50
CA TYR A 157 36.72 -10.28 -20.85
C TYR A 157 38.09 -9.61 -20.87
N VAL A 158 38.41 -8.78 -19.88
CA VAL A 158 39.72 -8.14 -19.75
C VAL A 158 40.83 -9.18 -19.56
N MET A 159 40.61 -10.19 -18.71
CA MET A 159 41.55 -11.31 -18.52
C MET A 159 41.79 -12.09 -19.81
N LEU A 160 40.73 -12.41 -20.55
CA LEU A 160 40.83 -13.10 -21.85
C LEU A 160 41.59 -12.27 -22.89
N CYS A 161 41.31 -10.97 -22.99
CA CYS A 161 42.07 -10.06 -23.85
C CYS A 161 43.55 -10.03 -23.48
N TYR A 162 43.88 -10.00 -22.19
CA TYR A 162 45.26 -9.99 -21.73
C TYR A 162 46.01 -11.28 -22.10
N VAL A 163 45.38 -12.45 -21.88
CA VAL A 163 45.95 -13.75 -22.29
C VAL A 163 46.11 -13.82 -23.81
N TYR A 164 45.11 -13.40 -24.57
CA TYR A 164 45.16 -13.39 -26.03
C TYR A 164 46.30 -12.51 -26.57
N ILE A 165 46.50 -11.32 -25.99
CA ILE A 165 47.61 -10.44 -26.32
C ILE A 165 48.95 -11.13 -26.04
N ILE A 166 49.12 -11.72 -24.86
CA ILE A 166 50.37 -12.43 -24.51
C ILE A 166 50.67 -13.56 -25.50
N CYS A 167 49.68 -14.36 -25.89
CA CYS A 167 49.83 -15.45 -26.85
C CYS A 167 50.14 -14.98 -28.30
N ILE A 168 49.88 -13.72 -28.64
CA ILE A 168 50.28 -13.17 -29.95
C ILE A 168 51.75 -12.72 -29.93
N PHE A 169 52.24 -12.25 -28.79
CA PHE A 169 53.59 -11.69 -28.65
C PHE A 169 54.67 -12.72 -28.27
N TYR A 170 54.27 -13.93 -27.84
CA TYR A 170 55.16 -15.06 -27.52
C TYR A 170 54.83 -16.28 -28.39
#